data_AF-A0A838W3N1-F1
#
_entry.id   AF-A0A838W3N1-F1
#
_cell.length_a   1.000
_cell.length_b   1.000
_cell.length_c   1.000
_cell.angle_alpha   90.00
_cell.angle_beta   90.00
_cell.angle_gamma   90.00
#
_symmetry.space_group_name_H-M   'P 1'
#
loop_
_entity.id
_entity.type
_entity.pdbx_description
1 polymer ?
#
loop_
_entity_poly.entity_id
_entity_poly.type
_entity_poly.pdbx_seq_one_letter_code
_entity_poly.pdbx_strand_id
1 'polypeptide(L)'
;GLDLPEVSLVAIMDADKEGFLRNYTSLVQTFGRAARNIDGKVILYTNSVTKSIKEAVVETNRRRRKQIEYNEINKIEPKTIIKSIPQRATNISKFDIDLKTMTRNDLVDLSVKTESQMNKFAEDLEFEKAIEQRENLQKINQILLKA
;
A
#
# COMPACT_ATOMS: atom_id res chain seq x y z
N GLY A 1 2.24 -9.03 8.82
CA GLY A 1 3.32 -8.46 7.98
C GLY A 1 2.71 -7.91 6.71
N LEU A 2 3.19 -6.76 6.20
CA LEU A 2 2.71 -6.16 4.95
C LEU A 2 2.78 -7.17 3.80
N ASP A 3 1.60 -7.57 3.34
CA ASP A 3 1.34 -8.60 2.35
C ASP A 3 0.46 -7.98 1.28
N LEU A 4 1.10 -7.34 0.30
CA LEU A 4 0.46 -6.58 -0.77
C LEU A 4 0.90 -7.20 -2.10
N PRO A 5 0.06 -8.04 -2.74
CA PRO A 5 0.35 -8.62 -4.05
C PRO A 5 0.55 -7.58 -5.16
N GLU A 6 0.07 -6.36 -4.95
CA GLU A 6 0.15 -5.23 -5.88
C GLU A 6 1.55 -4.62 -5.94
N VAL A 7 2.41 -4.88 -4.94
CA VAL A 7 3.76 -4.31 -4.88
C VAL A 7 4.69 -5.07 -5.82
N SER A 8 5.05 -4.45 -6.94
CA SER A 8 6.01 -4.99 -7.91
C SER A 8 7.45 -4.51 -7.70
N LEU A 9 7.65 -3.41 -6.97
CA LEU A 9 8.99 -2.83 -6.76
C LEU A 9 9.22 -2.44 -5.31
N VAL A 10 10.38 -2.84 -4.78
CA VAL A 10 10.90 -2.39 -3.49
C VAL A 10 12.24 -1.69 -3.72
N ALA A 11 12.29 -0.39 -3.42
CA ALA A 11 13.52 0.39 -3.47
C ALA A 11 14.08 0.58 -2.06
N ILE A 12 15.35 0.24 -1.84
CA ILE A 12 16.05 0.44 -0.57
C ILE A 12 17.08 1.54 -0.76
N MET A 13 16.80 2.69 -0.15
CA MET A 13 17.73 3.80 -0.06
C MET A 13 18.79 3.51 1.02
N ASP A 14 20.02 3.99 0.80
CA ASP A 14 21.16 3.80 1.69
C ASP A 14 21.35 2.33 2.11
N ALA A 15 21.39 1.43 1.13
CA ALA A 15 21.44 0.00 1.40
C ALA A 15 22.74 -0.46 2.07
N ASP A 16 23.83 0.30 1.94
CA ASP A 16 25.14 0.05 2.55
C ASP A 16 25.33 0.59 3.95
N LYS A 17 24.38 1.37 4.48
CA LYS A 17 24.45 1.83 5.88
C LYS A 17 24.13 0.68 6.81
N GLU A 18 25.14 -0.14 7.11
CA GLU A 18 25.01 -1.29 8.00
C GLU A 18 24.49 -0.87 9.38
N GLY A 19 23.69 -1.75 9.97
CA GLY A 19 22.96 -1.50 11.20
C GLY A 19 21.72 -2.39 11.26
N PHE A 20 20.85 -2.14 12.24
CA PHE A 20 19.65 -2.97 12.44
C PHE A 20 18.76 -3.07 11.19
N LEU A 21 18.58 -1.97 10.45
CA LEU A 21 17.71 -1.92 9.27
C LEU A 21 18.34 -2.46 7.98
N ARG A 22 19.65 -2.73 7.99
CA ARG A 22 20.43 -3.14 6.79
C ARG A 22 21.33 -4.35 7.03
N ASN A 23 21.09 -5.07 8.12
CA ASN A 23 21.70 -6.38 8.32
C ASN A 23 21.08 -7.41 7.36
N TYR A 24 21.73 -8.57 7.25
CA TYR A 24 21.30 -9.70 6.43
C TYR A 24 19.80 -10.02 6.59
N THR A 25 19.33 -10.20 7.83
CA THR A 25 17.95 -10.60 8.12
C THR A 25 16.93 -9.54 7.67
N SER A 26 17.20 -8.27 7.95
CA SER A 26 16.33 -7.15 7.59
C SER A 26 16.25 -6.95 6.08
N LEU A 27 17.37 -7.11 5.36
CA LEU A 27 17.40 -7.06 3.90
C LEU A 27 16.56 -8.19 3.29
N VAL A 28 16.76 -9.44 3.74
CA VAL A 28 15.98 -10.59 3.23
C VAL A 28 14.48 -10.41 3.50
N GLN A 29 14.10 -9.91 4.66
CA GLN A 29 12.69 -9.61 4.98
C GLN A 29 12.12 -8.50 4.09
N THR A 30 12.91 -7.47 3.79
CA THR A 30 12.52 -6.36 2.92
C THR A 30 12.36 -6.84 1.48
N PHE A 31 13.26 -7.70 0.98
CA PHE A 31 13.16 -8.28 -0.36
C PHE A 31 11.90 -9.13 -0.51
N GLY A 32 11.52 -9.86 0.55
CA GLY A 32 10.31 -10.66 0.60
C GLY A 32 9.01 -9.87 0.39
N ARG A 33 9.03 -8.53 0.52
CA ARG A 33 7.86 -7.69 0.20
C ARG A 33 7.54 -7.70 -1.29
N ALA A 34 8.55 -7.78 -2.17
CA ALA A 34 8.37 -7.84 -3.63
C ALA A 34 8.02 -9.25 -4.14
N ALA A 35 8.26 -10.30 -3.34
CA ALA A 35 8.13 -11.70 -3.76
C ALA A 35 6.68 -12.17 -3.99
N ARG A 36 5.69 -11.31 -3.75
CA ARG A 36 4.26 -11.62 -3.91
C ARG A 36 3.71 -11.26 -5.30
N ASN A 37 4.54 -10.63 -6.13
CA ASN A 37 4.20 -10.17 -7.47
C ASN A 37 5.09 -10.86 -8.51
N ILE A 38 4.52 -11.23 -9.65
CA ILE A 38 5.24 -11.85 -10.77
C ILE A 38 6.40 -10.98 -11.27
N ASP A 39 6.21 -9.66 -11.30
CA ASP A 39 7.18 -8.66 -11.73
C ASP A 39 8.01 -8.11 -10.55
N GLY A 40 7.96 -8.80 -9.41
CA GLY A 40 8.66 -8.44 -8.17
C GLY A 40 10.15 -8.17 -8.38
N LYS A 41 10.55 -6.93 -8.14
CA LYS A 41 11.93 -6.44 -8.25
C LYS A 41 12.34 -5.69 -6.99
N VAL A 42 13.64 -5.76 -6.69
CA VAL A 42 14.26 -5.01 -5.60
C VAL A 42 15.42 -4.20 -6.16
N ILE A 43 15.47 -2.91 -5.87
CA ILE A 43 16.57 -2.02 -6.23
C ILE A 43 17.26 -1.55 -4.96
N LEU A 44 18.58 -1.73 -4.92
CA LEU A 44 19.45 -1.30 -3.82
C LEU A 44 20.23 -0.08 -4.25
N TYR A 45 19.99 1.07 -3.62
CA TYR A 45 20.81 2.27 -3.82
C TYR A 45 21.94 2.26 -2.80
N THR A 46 23.17 2.15 -3.29
CA THR A 46 24.36 1.99 -2.46
C THR A 46 25.61 2.46 -3.19
N ASN A 47 26.59 2.94 -2.43
CA ASN A 47 27.93 3.24 -2.93
C ASN A 47 28.86 2.01 -2.88
N SER A 48 28.60 1.04 -1.99
CA SER A 48 29.45 -0.14 -1.82
C SER A 48 28.67 -1.41 -1.46
N VAL A 49 29.08 -2.55 -2.03
CA VAL A 49 28.43 -3.83 -1.71
C VAL A 49 28.96 -4.35 -0.37
N THR A 50 28.17 -4.18 0.69
CA THR A 50 28.49 -4.69 2.03
C THR A 50 28.36 -6.21 2.13
N LYS A 51 28.90 -6.79 3.21
CA LYS A 51 28.76 -8.23 3.49
C LYS A 51 27.29 -8.62 3.64
N SER A 52 26.50 -7.82 4.36
CA SER A 52 25.06 -8.03 4.53
C SER A 52 24.31 -8.07 3.20
N ILE A 53 24.61 -7.14 2.29
CA ILE A 53 24.03 -7.12 0.94
C ILE A 53 24.42 -8.39 0.18
N LYS A 54 25.71 -8.74 0.16
CA LYS A 54 26.22 -9.89 -0.57
C LYS A 54 25.54 -11.19 -0.11
N GLU A 55 25.45 -11.41 1.19
CA GLU A 55 24.79 -12.58 1.77
C GLU A 55 23.29 -12.61 1.43
N ALA A 56 22.60 -11.47 1.55
CA ALA A 56 21.17 -11.39 1.24
C ALA A 56 20.86 -11.67 -0.23
N VAL A 57 21.69 -11.15 -1.15
CA VAL A 57 21.58 -11.39 -2.60
C VAL A 57 21.85 -12.86 -2.94
N VAL A 58 22.91 -13.46 -2.35
CA VAL A 58 23.23 -14.88 -2.56
C VAL A 58 22.08 -15.76 -2.10
N GLU A 59 21.52 -15.53 -0.91
CA GLU A 59 20.40 -16.32 -0.40
C GLU A 59 19.15 -16.16 -1.28
N THR A 60 18.87 -14.95 -1.74
CA THR A 60 17.73 -14.66 -2.62
C THR A 60 17.86 -15.39 -3.95
N ASN A 61 19.03 -15.33 -4.59
CA ASN A 61 19.29 -16.03 -5.84
C ASN A 61 19.25 -17.56 -5.66
N ARG A 62 19.78 -18.07 -4.54
CA ARG A 62 19.72 -19.50 -4.20
C ARG A 62 18.27 -19.98 -4.08
N ARG A 63 17.40 -19.23 -3.41
CA ARG A 63 15.96 -19.53 -3.30
C ARG A 63 15.26 -19.45 -4.64
N ARG A 64 15.49 -18.39 -5.41
CA ARG A 64 14.90 -18.18 -6.75
C ARG A 64 15.24 -19.34 -7.69
N ARG A 65 16.50 -19.78 -7.71
CA ARG A 65 16.92 -20.93 -8.53
C ARG A 65 16.16 -22.21 -8.18
N LYS A 66 16.04 -22.53 -6.88
CA LYS A 66 15.27 -23.70 -6.43
C LYS A 66 13.80 -23.62 -6.80
N GLN A 67 13.21 -22.42 -6.76
CA GLN A 67 11.82 -22.20 -7.13
C GLN A 67 11.62 -22.38 -8.64
N ILE A 68 12.52 -21.86 -9.47
CA ILE A 68 12.49 -22.04 -10.94
C ILE A 68 12.59 -23.52 -11.28
N GLU A 69 13.58 -24.23 -10.73
CA GLU A 69 13.77 -25.67 -10.94
C GLU A 69 12.53 -26.47 -10.53
N TYR A 70 11.96 -26.17 -9.36
CA TYR A 70 10.72 -26.81 -8.91
C TYR A 70 9.55 -26.52 -9.86
N ASN A 71 9.40 -25.27 -10.32
CA ASN A 71 8.34 -24.88 -11.24
C ASN A 71 8.47 -25.58 -12.60
N GLU A 72 9.69 -25.71 -13.13
CA GLU A 72 9.96 -26.42 -14.38
C GLU A 72 9.62 -27.91 -14.27
N ILE A 73 10.07 -28.58 -13.19
CA ILE A 73 9.79 -30.01 -12.95
C ILE A 73 8.29 -30.26 -12.81
N ASN A 74 7.56 -29.36 -12.14
CA ASN A 74 6.13 -29.53 -11.85
C ASN A 74 5.21 -28.82 -12.85
N LYS A 75 5.76 -28.19 -13.91
CA LYS A 75 5.02 -27.41 -14.91
C LYS A 75 4.12 -26.33 -14.29
N ILE A 76 4.63 -25.64 -13.27
CA ILE A 76 3.91 -24.56 -12.57
C ILE A 76 4.25 -23.23 -13.23
N GLU A 77 3.22 -22.53 -13.73
CA GLU A 77 3.34 -21.15 -14.20
C GLU A 77 3.13 -20.18 -13.02
N PRO A 78 4.11 -19.34 -12.66
CA PRO A 78 3.97 -18.42 -11.53
C PRO A 78 2.92 -17.35 -11.83
N LYS A 79 2.00 -17.09 -10.89
CA LYS A 79 0.93 -16.10 -11.01
C LYS A 79 0.83 -15.24 -9.75
N THR A 80 0.58 -13.95 -9.92
CA THR A 80 0.30 -13.04 -8.80
C THR A 80 -1.04 -13.42 -8.16
N ILE A 81 -1.09 -13.49 -6.83
CA ILE A 81 -2.33 -13.77 -6.10
C ILE A 81 -3.21 -12.51 -6.14
N ILE A 82 -4.43 -12.64 -6.66
CA ILE A 82 -5.43 -11.56 -6.61
C ILE A 82 -6.18 -11.70 -5.29
N LYS A 83 -5.98 -10.77 -4.37
CA LYS A 83 -6.78 -10.69 -3.14
C LYS A 83 -7.93 -9.71 -3.35
N SER A 84 -9.14 -10.14 -3.01
CA SER A 84 -10.31 -9.27 -2.99
C SER A 84 -10.11 -8.20 -1.92
N ILE A 85 -10.14 -6.93 -2.32
CA ILE A 85 -10.27 -5.83 -1.37
C ILE A 85 -11.67 -5.98 -0.75
N PRO A 86 -11.82 -6.07 0.58
CA PRO A 86 -13.14 -6.16 1.18
C PRO A 86 -13.95 -4.93 0.79
N GLN A 87 -14.99 -5.11 -0.03
CA GLN A 87 -15.97 -4.07 -0.30
C GLN A 87 -16.71 -3.80 1.01
N ARG A 88 -16.51 -2.61 1.58
CA ARG A 88 -17.44 -2.09 2.58
C ARG A 88 -18.76 -1.84 1.87
N ALA A 89 -19.83 -2.44 2.40
CA ALA A 89 -21.19 -2.21 1.91
C ALA A 89 -21.48 -0.72 1.98
N THR A 90 -21.55 -0.06 0.83
CA THR A 90 -22.07 1.30 0.71
C THR A 90 -23.57 1.22 0.91
N ASN A 91 -24.01 1.26 2.17
CA ASN A 91 -25.39 1.62 2.48
C ASN A 91 -25.56 3.06 1.98
N ILE A 92 -26.41 3.25 0.96
CA ILE A 92 -26.80 4.58 0.48
C ILE A 92 -27.45 5.27 1.69
N SER A 93 -26.72 6.16 2.33
CA SER A 93 -27.13 6.83 3.55
C SER A 93 -28.03 8.02 3.19
N LYS A 94 -28.92 8.43 4.12
CA LYS A 94 -29.73 9.66 4.00
C LYS A 94 -28.90 10.90 3.64
N PHE A 95 -27.60 10.88 3.96
CA PHE A 95 -26.61 11.87 3.59
C PHE A 95 -26.55 12.15 2.08
N ASP A 96 -26.71 11.14 1.23
CA ASP A 96 -26.66 11.30 -0.24
C ASP A 96 -27.87 12.07 -0.81
N ILE A 97 -28.97 12.14 -0.07
CA ILE A 97 -30.20 12.84 -0.46
C ILE A 97 -30.09 14.34 -0.12
N ASP A 98 -29.61 14.67 1.08
CA ASP A 98 -29.44 16.06 1.51
C ASP A 98 -28.34 16.79 0.73
N LEU A 99 -27.27 16.10 0.31
CA LEU A 99 -26.21 16.73 -0.47
C LEU A 99 -26.66 17.23 -1.86
N LYS A 100 -27.71 16.66 -2.45
CA LYS A 100 -28.21 17.05 -3.78
C LYS A 100 -29.13 18.27 -3.75
N THR A 101 -29.66 18.64 -2.59
CA THR A 101 -30.59 19.76 -2.41
C THR A 101 -29.92 21.04 -1.90
N MET A 102 -28.64 20.96 -1.47
CA MET A 102 -27.86 22.10 -0.98
C MET A 102 -27.30 22.97 -2.10
N THR A 103 -27.11 24.27 -1.82
CA THR A 103 -26.47 25.18 -2.78
C THR A 103 -24.95 25.00 -2.81
N ARG A 104 -24.29 25.48 -3.88
CA ARG A 104 -22.83 25.32 -4.05
C ARG A 104 -22.03 25.90 -2.89
N ASN A 105 -22.47 27.03 -2.32
CA ASN A 105 -21.79 27.66 -1.19
C ASN A 105 -21.91 26.82 0.09
N ASP A 106 -23.11 26.29 0.37
CA ASP A 106 -23.32 25.46 1.56
C ASP A 106 -22.51 24.15 1.49
N LEU A 107 -22.34 23.60 0.28
CA LEU A 107 -21.51 22.42 0.04
C LEU A 107 -20.01 22.69 0.26
N VAL A 108 -19.53 23.89 -0.09
CA VAL A 108 -18.15 24.30 0.17
C VAL A 108 -17.92 24.42 1.68
N ASP A 109 -18.81 25.10 2.40
CA ASP A 109 -18.71 25.25 3.86
C ASP A 109 -18.76 23.89 4.58
N LEU A 110 -19.64 23.00 4.11
CA LEU A 110 -19.71 21.63 4.63
C LEU A 110 -18.42 20.85 4.36
N SER A 111 -17.82 21.00 3.18
CA SER A 111 -16.56 20.32 2.84
C SER A 111 -15.42 20.72 3.79
N VAL A 112 -15.27 22.01 4.07
CA VAL A 112 -14.24 22.54 4.98
C VAL A 112 -14.47 22.03 6.41
N LYS A 113 -15.73 22.00 6.85
CA LYS A 113 -16.09 21.51 8.19
C LYS A 113 -15.83 20.01 8.34
N THR A 114 -16.19 19.22 7.32
CA THR A 114 -15.95 17.78 7.27
C THR A 114 -14.45 17.47 7.23
N GLU A 115 -13.65 18.25 6.51
CA GLU A 115 -12.19 18.11 6.48
C GLU A 115 -11.57 18.38 7.86
N SER A 116 -12.01 19.44 8.53
CA SER A 116 -11.56 19.76 9.89
C SER A 116 -11.90 18.63 10.87
N GLN A 117 -13.09 18.05 10.78
CA GLN A 117 -13.50 16.91 11.62
C GLN A 117 -12.70 15.65 11.32
N MET A 118 -12.43 15.36 10.04
CA MET A 118 -11.58 14.24 9.63
C MET A 118 -10.18 14.35 10.25
N ASN A 119 -9.55 15.52 10.16
CA ASN A 119 -8.22 15.75 10.73
C ASN A 119 -8.23 15.61 12.26
N LYS A 120 -9.27 16.11 12.93
CA LYS A 120 -9.44 15.94 14.36
C LYS A 120 -9.56 14.47 14.78
N PHE A 121 -10.39 13.69 14.08
CA PHE A 121 -10.51 12.25 14.35
C PHE A 121 -9.23 11.47 14.04
N ALA A 122 -8.44 11.93 13.07
CA ALA A 122 -7.13 11.35 12.78
C ALA A 122 -6.11 11.65 13.90
N GLU A 123 -6.13 12.86 14.46
CA GLU A 123 -5.32 13.25 15.63
C GLU A 123 -5.71 12.47 16.88
N ASP A 124 -7.02 12.28 17.10
CA ASP A 124 -7.59 11.54 18.24
C ASP A 124 -7.48 10.00 18.09
N LEU A 125 -6.83 9.49 17.03
CA LEU A 125 -6.68 8.07 16.70
C LEU A 125 -8.01 7.33 16.46
N GLU A 126 -9.11 8.04 16.23
CA GLU A 126 -10.43 7.50 15.91
C GLU A 126 -10.56 7.22 14.40
N PHE A 127 -9.75 6.29 13.90
CA PHE A 127 -9.61 6.04 12.45
C PHE A 127 -10.91 5.63 11.75
N GLU A 128 -11.83 4.94 12.43
CA GLU A 128 -13.10 4.55 11.82
C GLU A 128 -13.94 5.77 11.43
N LYS A 129 -14.03 6.76 12.34
CA LYS A 129 -14.76 8.01 12.09
C LYS A 129 -14.01 8.91 11.09
N ALA A 130 -12.67 8.94 11.14
CA ALA A 130 -11.87 9.66 10.15
C ALA A 130 -12.11 9.11 8.73
N ILE A 131 -12.20 7.79 8.57
CA ILE A 131 -12.49 7.16 7.28
C ILE A 131 -13.90 7.51 6.80
N GLU A 132 -14.90 7.49 7.69
CA GLU A 132 -16.28 7.90 7.36
C GLU A 132 -16.34 9.36 6.87
N GLN A 133 -15.66 10.28 7.57
CA GLN A 133 -15.60 11.68 7.14
C GLN A 133 -14.86 11.85 5.81
N ARG A 134 -13.81 11.06 5.55
CA ARG A 134 -13.12 11.06 4.25
C ARG A 134 -14.04 10.64 3.11
N GLU A 135 -14.84 9.59 3.31
CA GLU A 135 -15.81 9.12 2.31
C GLU A 135 -16.90 10.17 2.05
N ASN A 136 -17.40 10.83 3.10
CA ASN A 136 -18.35 11.93 2.98
C ASN A 136 -17.75 13.12 2.22
N LEU A 137 -16.50 13.50 2.51
CA LEU A 137 -15.79 14.57 1.80
C LEU A 137 -15.60 14.25 0.31
N GLN A 138 -15.28 13.01 -0.02
CA GLN A 138 -15.18 12.57 -1.42
C GLN A 138 -16.51 12.70 -2.16
N LYS A 139 -17.63 12.36 -1.51
CA LYS A 139 -18.98 12.53 -2.08
C LYS A 139 -19.33 14.00 -2.32
N ILE A 140 -19.06 14.87 -1.35
CA ILE A 140 -19.28 16.33 -1.47
C ILE A 140 -18.48 16.88 -2.66
N ASN A 141 -17.19 16.57 -2.74
CA ASN A 141 -16.32 17.01 -3.84
C ASN A 141 -16.77 16.49 -5.20
N GLN A 142 -17.27 15.25 -5.27
CA GLN A 142 -17.78 14.67 -6.51
C GLN A 142 -19.04 15.40 -7.01
N ILE A 143 -19.88 15.92 -6.10
CA ILE A 143 -21.04 16.74 -6.45
C ILE A 143 -20.60 18.14 -6.89
N LEU A 144 -19.67 18.76 -6.16
CA LEU A 144 -19.12 20.08 -6.51
C LEU A 144 -18.41 20.10 -7.89
N LEU A 145 -17.80 18.99 -8.30
CA LEU A 145 -17.17 18.82 -9.62
C LEU A 145 -18.20 18.59 -10.74
N LYS A 146 -19.41 18.12 -10.43
CA LYS A 146 -20.47 17.84 -11.40
C LYS A 146 -21.47 19.00 -11.56
N ALA A 147 -21.46 19.97 -10.66
CA ALA A 147 -22.26 21.19 -10.69
C ALA A 147 -21.47 22.36 -11.31
#